data_AF-A0A7S8CX69-F1
#
_entry.id   AF-A0A7S8CX69-F1
#
_cell.length_a   1.000
_cell.length_b   1.000
_cell.length_c   1.000
_cell.angle_alpha   90.00
_cell.angle_beta   90.00
_cell.angle_gamma   90.00
#
_symmetry.space_group_name_H-M   'P 1'
#
loop_
_entity.id
_entity.type
_entity.pdbx_description
1 polymer ?
#
loop_
_entity_poly.entity_id
_entity_poly.type
_entity_poly.pdbx_seq_one_letter_code
_entity_poly.pdbx_strand_id
1 'polypeptide(L)'
;MSEHLTPWSPVTKVTKKVKIDDLEISFKRTVRVPDNDDTNNLPPDAGSFPLYKVDDYAETLPLSMAQKGGLFIPMYRMFALSWFKMLADPFYLEREAMWINFESKCLYAIKVFVGGINAVSGEPSVEDAATSLRRRNLILQDRSVQDYIVTPGQE
;
A
#
# COMPACT_ATOMS: atom_id res chain seq x y z
N MET A 1 8.56 0.67 31.66
CA MET A 1 7.99 2.03 31.49
C MET A 1 6.74 1.88 30.64
N SER A 2 5.55 1.98 31.22
CA SER A 2 4.30 2.04 30.45
C SER A 2 4.12 3.49 30.05
N GLU A 3 4.47 3.85 28.81
CA GLU A 3 4.15 5.17 28.31
C GLU A 3 2.62 5.32 28.25
N HIS A 4 2.10 6.34 28.92
CA HIS A 4 0.69 6.71 28.82
C HIS A 4 0.47 7.27 27.41
N LEU A 5 0.14 6.40 26.46
CA LEU A 5 -0.26 6.83 25.13
C LEU A 5 -1.58 7.60 25.26
N THR A 6 -1.52 8.91 25.09
CA THR A 6 -2.73 9.73 24.98
C THR A 6 -3.54 9.26 23.78
N PRO A 7 -4.86 9.00 23.93
CA PRO A 7 -5.71 8.64 22.81
C PRO A 7 -5.63 9.69 21.71
N TRP A 8 -5.15 9.30 20.54
CA TRP A 8 -5.08 10.16 19.38
C TRP A 8 -6.45 10.23 18.71
N SER A 9 -6.95 11.45 18.46
CA SER A 9 -8.21 11.71 17.76
C SER A 9 -7.93 12.54 16.50
N PRO A 10 -7.49 11.91 15.40
CA PRO A 10 -7.07 12.63 14.21
C PRO A 10 -8.22 13.26 13.43
N VAL A 11 -7.94 14.37 12.76
CA VAL A 11 -8.82 14.93 11.74
C VAL A 11 -8.48 14.30 10.39
N THR A 12 -9.46 13.61 9.79
CA THR A 12 -9.28 12.95 8.49
C THR A 12 -9.99 13.70 7.36
N LYS A 13 -9.30 13.92 6.24
CA LYS A 13 -9.87 14.50 5.02
C LYS A 13 -9.44 13.70 3.80
N VAL A 14 -10.42 13.33 2.96
CA VAL A 14 -10.17 12.62 1.70
C VAL A 14 -10.43 13.56 0.52
N THR A 15 -9.44 13.66 -0.37
CA THR A 15 -9.53 14.34 -1.67
C THR A 15 -8.89 13.43 -2.73
N LYS A 16 -7.95 13.92 -3.54
CA LYS A 16 -7.03 13.05 -4.34
C LYS A 16 -5.96 12.37 -3.47
N LYS A 17 -5.89 12.75 -2.20
CA LYS A 17 -4.98 12.23 -1.17
C LYS A 17 -5.77 12.03 0.12
N VAL A 18 -5.28 11.18 1.01
CA VAL A 18 -5.81 11.03 2.37
C VAL A 18 -4.94 11.87 3.29
N LYS A 19 -5.56 12.82 4.02
CA LYS A 19 -4.89 13.61 5.05
C LYS A 19 -5.38 13.17 6.42
N ILE A 20 -4.45 12.93 7.33
CA ILE A 20 -4.68 12.60 8.74
C ILE A 20 -3.81 13.58 9.54
N ASP A 21 -4.40 14.61 10.11
CA ASP A 21 -3.68 15.76 10.66
C ASP A 21 -2.66 16.34 9.63
N ASP A 22 -1.36 16.26 9.89
CA ASP A 22 -0.30 16.69 8.95
C ASP A 22 0.26 15.54 8.08
N LEU A 23 -0.14 14.29 8.32
CA LEU A 23 0.21 13.15 7.46
C LEU A 23 -0.61 13.18 6.18
N GLU A 24 0.09 13.13 5.05
CA GLU A 24 -0.48 13.06 3.71
C GLU A 24 -0.10 11.74 3.04
N ILE A 25 -1.11 10.97 2.65
CA ILE A 25 -0.98 9.69 1.98
C ILE A 25 -1.48 9.85 0.55
N SER A 26 -0.64 9.54 -0.42
CA SER A 26 -1.02 9.58 -1.83
C SER A 26 -0.65 8.31 -2.58
N PHE A 27 -1.50 7.95 -3.52
CA PHE A 27 -1.37 6.73 -4.31
C PHE A 27 -0.94 7.12 -5.72
N LYS A 28 0.21 6.64 -6.16
CA LYS A 28 0.90 7.10 -7.36
C LYS A 28 0.91 5.99 -8.39
N ARG A 29 0.51 6.33 -9.61
CA ARG A 29 0.53 5.45 -10.77
C ARG A 29 1.97 5.20 -11.17
N THR A 30 2.25 3.98 -11.59
CA THR A 30 3.51 3.64 -12.22
C THR A 30 3.35 2.45 -13.15
N VAL A 31 4.42 2.11 -13.87
CA VAL A 31 4.48 0.92 -14.71
C VAL A 31 5.01 -0.23 -13.86
N ARG A 32 4.34 -1.38 -13.94
CA ARG A 32 4.83 -2.61 -13.31
C ARG A 32 6.17 -2.97 -13.93
N VAL A 33 7.20 -3.02 -13.09
CA VAL A 33 8.48 -3.59 -13.46
C VAL A 33 8.27 -5.06 -13.83
N PRO A 34 8.81 -5.54 -14.96
CA PRO A 34 8.70 -6.94 -15.33
C PRO A 34 9.28 -7.86 -14.25
N ASP A 35 8.67 -9.02 -14.06
CA ASP A 35 9.16 -10.04 -13.12
C ASP A 35 10.32 -10.83 -13.80
N ASN A 36 11.43 -10.16 -14.07
CA ASN A 36 12.67 -10.73 -14.64
C ASN A 36 13.88 -10.42 -13.74
N ASP A 37 14.99 -11.14 -13.96
CA ASP A 37 16.24 -10.95 -13.21
C ASP A 37 17.06 -9.74 -13.69
N ASP A 38 16.45 -8.86 -14.49
CA ASP A 38 17.13 -7.70 -15.06
C ASP A 38 17.13 -6.51 -14.09
N THR A 39 18.16 -5.67 -14.20
CA THR A 39 18.20 -4.41 -13.47
C THR A 39 17.24 -3.43 -14.11
N ASN A 40 16.21 -3.04 -13.36
CA ASN A 40 15.19 -2.11 -13.82
C ASN A 40 15.38 -0.73 -13.20
N ASN A 41 15.05 0.32 -13.95
CA ASN A 41 15.02 1.68 -13.41
C ASN A 41 13.91 1.81 -12.35
N LEU A 42 14.05 2.81 -11.47
CA LEU A 42 12.98 3.14 -10.54
C LEU A 42 11.67 3.39 -11.30
N PRO A 43 10.53 2.89 -10.80
CA PRO A 43 9.26 3.05 -11.47
C PRO A 43 8.96 4.55 -11.67
N PRO A 44 8.62 5.00 -12.89
CA PRO A 44 8.35 6.42 -13.13
C PRO A 44 7.08 6.87 -12.38
N ASP A 45 7.07 8.12 -11.94
CA ASP A 45 5.85 8.75 -11.41
C ASP A 45 4.91 9.11 -12.58
N ALA A 46 3.86 8.32 -12.78
CA ALA A 46 2.84 8.53 -13.81
C ALA A 46 1.62 9.32 -13.27
N GLY A 47 1.81 10.10 -12.20
CA GLY A 47 0.76 10.90 -11.57
C GLY A 47 0.02 10.16 -10.45
N SER A 48 -1.04 10.78 -9.92
CA SER A 48 -1.80 10.22 -8.79
C SER A 48 -3.07 9.51 -9.25
N PHE A 49 -3.41 8.43 -8.56
CA PHE A 49 -4.73 7.82 -8.69
C PHE A 49 -5.81 8.75 -8.13
N PRO A 50 -6.97 8.85 -8.80
CA PRO A 50 -8.16 9.43 -8.17
C PRO A 50 -8.65 8.49 -7.06
N LEU A 51 -9.12 9.07 -5.95
CA LEU A 51 -9.70 8.33 -4.83
C LEU A 51 -11.20 8.59 -4.80
N TYR A 52 -11.98 7.52 -4.69
CA TYR A 52 -13.44 7.59 -4.56
C TYR A 52 -13.86 6.93 -3.26
N LYS A 53 -14.80 7.55 -2.54
CA LYS A 53 -15.40 6.91 -1.37
C LYS A 53 -16.37 5.84 -1.86
N VAL A 54 -16.34 4.67 -1.22
CA VAL A 54 -17.26 3.59 -1.53
C VAL A 54 -18.71 4.02 -1.28
N ASP A 55 -18.96 4.76 -0.19
CA ASP A 55 -20.30 5.22 0.20
C ASP A 55 -20.99 6.04 -0.90
N ASP A 56 -20.22 6.86 -1.65
CA ASP A 56 -20.74 7.69 -2.75
C ASP A 56 -21.26 6.84 -3.93
N TYR A 57 -20.88 5.55 -4.01
CA TYR A 57 -21.20 4.64 -5.11
C TYR A 57 -21.79 3.30 -4.64
N ALA A 58 -22.21 3.19 -3.38
CA ALA A 58 -22.58 1.93 -2.73
C ALA A 58 -23.69 1.15 -3.47
N GLU A 59 -24.60 1.84 -4.16
CA GLU A 59 -25.69 1.23 -4.94
C GLU A 59 -25.22 0.55 -6.24
N THR A 60 -24.07 0.96 -6.77
CA THR A 60 -23.53 0.47 -8.06
C THR A 60 -22.36 -0.48 -7.90
N LEU A 61 -21.69 -0.45 -6.74
CA LEU A 61 -20.56 -1.32 -6.45
C LEU A 61 -21.03 -2.72 -6.04
N PRO A 62 -20.18 -3.75 -6.23
CA PRO A 62 -20.47 -5.08 -5.69
C PRO A 62 -20.79 -5.02 -4.19
N LEU A 63 -21.79 -5.79 -3.76
CA LEU A 63 -22.26 -5.78 -2.36
C LEU A 63 -21.13 -5.96 -1.34
N SER A 64 -20.18 -6.84 -1.62
CA SER A 64 -19.01 -7.07 -0.75
C SER A 64 -18.11 -5.84 -0.60
N MET A 65 -18.02 -4.99 -1.63
CA MET A 65 -17.26 -3.74 -1.58
C MET A 65 -18.03 -2.68 -0.80
N ALA A 66 -19.33 -2.53 -1.09
CA ALA A 66 -20.21 -1.61 -0.38
C ALA A 66 -20.25 -1.92 1.14
N GLN A 67 -20.35 -3.19 1.52
CA GLN A 67 -20.32 -3.64 2.91
C GLN A 67 -18.98 -3.39 3.61
N LYS A 68 -17.87 -3.49 2.87
CA LYS A 68 -16.52 -3.25 3.41
C LYS A 68 -16.25 -1.75 3.61
N GLY A 69 -16.80 -0.90 2.76
CA GLY A 69 -16.58 0.55 2.80
C GLY A 69 -15.16 0.97 2.44
N GLY A 70 -14.81 2.21 2.80
CA GLY A 70 -13.48 2.78 2.58
C GLY A 70 -13.36 3.52 1.25
N LEU A 71 -12.18 3.42 0.62
CA LEU A 71 -11.87 4.07 -0.65
C LEU A 71 -11.59 3.04 -1.73
N PHE A 72 -11.93 3.37 -2.98
CA PHE A 72 -11.53 2.59 -4.14
C PHE A 72 -10.86 3.46 -5.19
N ILE A 73 -10.07 2.79 -6.04
CA ILE A 73 -9.27 3.39 -7.09
C ILE A 73 -9.55 2.66 -8.40
N PRO A 74 -9.83 3.36 -9.52
CA PRO A 74 -9.90 2.74 -10.83
C PRO A 74 -8.48 2.44 -11.32
N MET A 75 -8.14 1.16 -11.40
CA MET A 75 -6.86 0.68 -11.92
C MET A 75 -7.12 -0.17 -13.16
N TYR A 76 -6.53 0.21 -14.29
CA TYR A 76 -6.77 -0.46 -15.56
C TYR A 76 -5.74 -1.58 -15.77
N ARG A 77 -6.21 -2.78 -16.14
CA ARG A 77 -5.33 -3.83 -16.65
C ARG A 77 -5.13 -3.57 -18.14
N MET A 78 -3.95 -3.14 -18.56
CA MET A 78 -3.67 -3.03 -19.99
C MET A 78 -3.71 -4.43 -20.62
N PHE A 79 -4.67 -4.63 -21.50
CA PHE A 79 -4.76 -5.81 -22.35
C PHE A 79 -4.07 -5.45 -23.66
N ALA A 80 -2.90 -6.02 -23.95
CA ALA A 80 -2.32 -5.86 -25.27
C ALA A 80 -3.28 -6.47 -26.29
N LEU A 81 -3.72 -5.65 -27.25
CA LEU A 81 -4.46 -6.12 -28.39
C LEU A 81 -3.62 -7.17 -29.12
N SER A 82 -4.22 -8.35 -29.30
CA SER A 82 -3.62 -9.59 -29.82
C SER A 82 -2.85 -9.45 -31.14
N TRP A 83 -3.03 -8.35 -31.88
CA TRP A 83 -2.39 -8.11 -33.16
C TRP A 83 -0.98 -7.52 -33.04
N PHE A 84 -0.63 -6.86 -31.93
CA PHE A 84 0.75 -6.37 -31.71
C PHE A 84 1.70 -7.46 -31.22
N LYS A 85 1.14 -8.54 -30.63
CA LYS A 85 1.88 -9.70 -30.08
C LYS A 85 2.58 -10.55 -31.15
N MET A 86 2.23 -10.36 -32.42
CA MET A 86 2.86 -11.11 -33.52
C MET A 86 4.17 -10.47 -34.01
N LEU A 87 4.45 -9.22 -33.63
CA LEU A 87 5.64 -8.45 -34.04
C LEU A 87 6.52 -8.01 -32.87
N ALA A 88 6.00 -8.00 -31.64
CA ALA A 88 6.74 -7.69 -30.43
C ALA A 88 6.80 -8.92 -29.51
N ASP A 89 7.97 -9.13 -28.92
CA ASP A 89 8.28 -10.14 -27.92
C ASP A 89 7.12 -10.31 -26.90
N PRO A 90 6.65 -11.54 -26.63
CA PRO A 90 5.49 -11.83 -25.79
C PRO A 90 5.57 -11.33 -24.34
N PHE A 91 6.68 -10.72 -23.92
CA PHE A 91 6.90 -10.18 -22.58
C PHE A 91 6.44 -8.72 -22.35
N TYR A 92 6.10 -7.95 -23.39
CA TYR A 92 5.76 -6.51 -23.28
C TYR A 92 4.29 -6.22 -22.96
N LEU A 93 3.75 -6.82 -21.89
CA LEU A 93 2.45 -6.42 -21.33
C LEU A 93 2.70 -5.51 -20.12
N GLU A 94 2.86 -4.21 -20.36
CA GLU A 94 2.98 -3.22 -19.29
C GLU A 94 1.67 -3.16 -18.49
N ARG A 95 1.71 -3.52 -17.21
CA ARG A 95 0.56 -3.42 -16.31
C ARG A 95 0.65 -2.14 -15.50
N GLU A 96 -0.48 -1.49 -15.28
CA GLU A 96 -0.55 -0.41 -14.31
C GLU A 96 -0.23 -0.95 -12.91
N ALA A 97 0.67 -0.28 -12.22
CA ALA A 97 1.07 -0.55 -10.86
C ALA A 97 0.90 0.71 -10.01
N MET A 98 1.10 0.55 -8.70
CA MET A 98 0.92 1.61 -7.73
C MET A 98 2.03 1.57 -6.69
N TRP A 99 2.49 2.75 -6.29
CA TRP A 99 3.25 2.94 -5.07
C TRP A 99 2.53 3.94 -4.16
N ILE A 100 2.82 3.88 -2.86
CA ILE A 100 2.22 4.74 -1.84
C ILE A 100 3.28 5.72 -1.36
N ASN A 101 2.94 6.99 -1.34
CA ASN A 101 3.79 8.07 -0.84
C ASN A 101 3.25 8.59 0.50
N PHE A 102 4.13 8.72 1.48
CA PHE A 102 3.84 9.21 2.82
C PHE A 102 4.65 10.48 3.09
N GLU A 103 3.97 11.60 3.32
CA GLU A 103 4.60 12.87 3.66
C GLU A 103 4.03 13.40 4.97
N SER A 104 4.90 13.81 5.89
CA SER A 104 4.50 14.45 7.14
C SER A 104 5.60 15.39 7.64
N LYS A 105 5.24 16.27 8.57
CA LYS A 105 6.21 17.08 9.34
C LYS A 105 6.48 16.44 10.70
N CYS A 106 5.45 15.85 11.31
CA CYS A 106 5.55 15.09 12.54
C CYS A 106 5.92 13.63 12.27
N LEU A 107 6.42 12.95 13.31
CA LEU A 107 6.79 11.54 13.23
C LEU A 107 5.55 10.67 13.29
N TYR A 108 5.40 9.78 12.30
CA TYR A 108 4.35 8.76 12.28
C TYR A 108 4.95 7.37 12.12
N ALA A 109 4.41 6.41 12.85
CA ALA A 109 4.58 4.98 12.61
C ALA A 109 3.34 4.45 11.90
N ILE A 110 3.51 3.89 10.69
CA ILE A 110 2.43 3.49 9.80
C ILE A 110 2.51 2.00 9.54
N LYS A 111 1.51 1.25 10.00
CA LYS A 111 1.36 -0.17 9.63
C LYS A 111 0.52 -0.29 8.37
N VAL A 112 1.09 -0.91 7.33
CA VAL A 112 0.40 -1.15 6.07
C VAL A 112 0.05 -2.63 5.99
N PHE A 113 -1.24 -2.94 5.74
CA PHE A 113 -1.71 -4.30 5.57
C PHE A 113 -2.33 -4.48 4.18
N VAL A 114 -1.96 -5.58 3.50
CA VAL A 114 -2.51 -5.98 2.21
C VAL A 114 -3.09 -7.39 2.35
N GLY A 115 -4.40 -7.54 2.16
CA GLY A 115 -5.07 -8.84 2.33
C GLY A 115 -4.98 -9.42 3.74
N GLY A 116 -4.76 -8.57 4.76
CA GLY A 116 -4.56 -9.01 6.16
C GLY A 116 -3.12 -9.37 6.49
N ILE A 117 -2.16 -9.16 5.60
CA ILE A 117 -0.73 -9.40 5.84
C ILE A 117 0.00 -8.05 5.92
N ASN A 118 0.84 -7.88 6.93
CA ASN A 118 1.67 -6.70 7.11
C ASN A 118 2.71 -6.59 5.99
N ALA A 119 2.76 -5.46 5.30
CA ALA A 119 3.61 -5.28 4.13
C ALA A 119 5.11 -5.20 4.45
N VAL A 120 5.48 -4.91 5.71
CA VAL A 120 6.89 -4.79 6.15
C VAL A 120 7.39 -6.12 6.71
N SER A 121 6.64 -6.71 7.64
CA SER A 121 7.06 -7.92 8.36
C SER A 121 6.60 -9.23 7.72
N GLY A 122 5.58 -9.21 6.87
CA GLY A 122 4.93 -10.41 6.33
C GLY A 122 4.05 -11.16 7.35
N GLU A 123 3.86 -10.62 8.55
CA GLU A 123 3.03 -11.23 9.59
C GLU A 123 1.52 -10.93 9.38
N PRO A 124 0.62 -11.83 9.78
CA PRO A 124 -0.82 -11.57 9.77
C PRO A 124 -1.21 -10.37 10.65
N SER A 125 -2.30 -9.68 10.29
CA SER A 125 -2.83 -8.55 11.05
C SER A 125 -3.42 -8.94 12.40
N VAL A 126 -3.83 -10.21 12.52
CA VAL A 126 -4.23 -10.82 13.79
C VAL A 126 -3.09 -11.71 14.23
N GLU A 127 -2.42 -11.32 15.30
CA GLU A 127 -1.28 -12.08 15.82
C GLU A 127 -1.73 -13.42 16.38
N ASP A 128 -1.00 -14.47 16.03
CA ASP A 128 -1.19 -15.81 16.59
C ASP A 128 0.08 -16.31 17.32
N ALA A 129 0.01 -17.53 17.84
CA ALA A 129 1.15 -18.14 18.53
C ALA A 129 2.36 -18.32 17.60
N ALA A 130 2.14 -18.55 16.30
CA ALA A 130 3.21 -18.70 15.32
C ALA A 130 3.90 -17.36 15.04
N THR A 131 3.15 -16.26 14.91
CA THR A 131 3.68 -14.88 14.83
C THR A 131 4.53 -14.55 16.05
N SER A 132 4.04 -14.86 17.25
CA SER A 132 4.78 -14.65 18.49
C SER A 132 6.10 -15.41 18.52
N LEU A 133 6.10 -16.69 18.08
CA LEU A 133 7.30 -17.52 18.00
C LEU A 133 8.30 -16.99 16.97
N ARG A 134 7.84 -16.60 15.77
CA ARG A 134 8.69 -16.02 14.72
C ARG A 134 9.37 -14.73 15.20
N ARG A 135 8.62 -13.81 15.82
CA ARG A 135 9.18 -12.58 16.40
C ARG A 135 10.21 -12.87 17.48
N ARG A 136 9.94 -13.82 18.38
CA ARG A 136 10.92 -14.23 19.41
C ARG A 136 12.20 -14.76 18.79
N ASN A 137 12.10 -15.58 17.74
CA ASN A 137 13.28 -16.10 17.03
C ASN A 137 14.08 -14.99 16.34
N LEU A 138 13.41 -14.00 15.73
CA LEU A 138 14.08 -12.84 15.14
C LEU A 138 14.86 -12.04 16.19
N ILE A 139 14.25 -11.78 17.35
CA ILE A 139 14.91 -11.07 18.47
C ILE A 139 16.14 -11.86 18.96
N LEU A 140 16.03 -13.19 19.10
CA LEU A 140 17.16 -14.04 19.49
C LEU A 140 18.29 -14.04 18.47
N GLN A 141 17.98 -13.75 17.20
CA GLN A 141 18.95 -13.62 16.11
C GLN A 141 19.43 -12.18 15.89
N ASP A 142 19.08 -11.25 16.78
CA ASP A 142 19.37 -9.82 16.63
C ASP A 142 18.87 -9.23 15.29
N ARG A 143 17.73 -9.76 14.80
CA ARG A 143 17.06 -9.29 13.59
C ARG A 143 15.89 -8.38 13.94
N SER A 144 15.65 -7.39 13.08
CA SER A 144 14.53 -6.47 13.23
C SER A 144 13.18 -7.20 13.23
N VAL A 145 12.31 -6.78 14.14
CA VAL A 145 10.88 -7.18 14.22
C VAL A 145 9.94 -6.05 13.78
N GLN A 146 10.48 -5.03 13.12
CA GLN A 146 9.73 -3.88 12.65
C GLN A 146 8.59 -4.29 11.72
N ASP A 147 7.40 -3.77 11.99
CA ASP A 147 6.17 -4.03 11.23
C ASP A 147 5.46 -2.72 10.81
N TYR A 148 6.20 -1.62 10.80
CA TYR A 148 5.72 -0.29 10.46
C TYR A 148 6.74 0.47 9.60
N ILE A 149 6.23 1.45 8.86
CA ILE A 149 7.00 2.45 8.11
C ILE A 149 7.09 3.72 8.97
N VAL A 150 8.17 4.47 8.86
CA VAL A 150 8.33 5.78 9.53
C VAL A 150 8.37 6.90 8.49
N THR A 151 7.76 8.04 8.79
CA THR A 151 7.83 9.27 7.98
C THR A 151 7.99 10.47 8.92
N PRO A 152 8.76 11.53 8.54
CA PRO A 152 9.40 11.77 7.24
C PRO A 152 10.74 11.05 6.98
N GLY A 153 11.40 10.51 8.01
CA GLY A 153 12.68 9.80 7.87
C GLY A 153 12.53 8.32 8.15
N GLN A 154 12.73 7.48 7.13
CA GLN A 154 13.01 6.06 7.31
C GLN A 154 14.46 5.83 6.89
N GLU A 155 15.34 5.59 7.86
CA GLU A 155 16.72 5.12 7.64
C GLU A 155 16.77 3.59 7.62
#